data_AF-A0A8C5WZK7-F1
#
_entry.id   AF-A0A8C5WZK7-F1
#
_cell.length_a   1.000
_cell.length_b   1.000
_cell.length_c   1.000
_cell.angle_alpha   90.00
_cell.angle_beta   90.00
_cell.angle_gamma   90.00
#
_symmetry.space_group_name_H-M   'P 1'
#
loop_
_entity.id
_entity.type
_entity.pdbx_description
1 polymer ?
#
loop_
_entity_poly.entity_id
_entity_poly.type
_entity_poly.pdbx_seq_one_letter_code
_entity_poly.pdbx_strand_id
1 'polypeptide(L)'
;MVIVQKKGIPRMRWSFKNVLNFLKAAGAINLPPFLPQVFQNPHQVVTVLLLQVLGALAPSLPTCLTAAMERCSPESKLSQLLGLYGTTTYFAHRLEAAMLPSLGECNLVKVAELVEAVFSPYKPFQLQYRALEEENLLIQMSAVPLEHGEVMDCVQELSHSVNKLFGLALAAVDNCLTLTDGLGVGGLLGALQALFSKYVSDFSNALQSIRKKCRLEDLPSDTHFQEDWAAFQNAIRIIATCGELLRQCGDLEQQLANRILSTAGKFLSESYRPCSLSGFQERSPEKQSHLKNPWQEYCYLQQESPAEYAALLETLYTLKEKGTSHNLLSASRSAFTRLNQLAHQLAFDSVFLRIKQQLLLVAKMESWSASSAGEILSDDLPNFSLTPLEYISNIGQYIMSLPLHLEPFVTQEDAALELALHAGKLPFPPEPGDEVPELDNMADYWLGSLARATMQTYCEVILQIPEVTPHSTKQLATDIDYLINVMDALGLQPSKTLQNTGSLLKTKPEDYKQAARNFPRRLACKIAAMRALDY
;
A
#
# COMPACT_ATOMS: atom_id res chain seq x y z
N MET A 1 50.08 -18.33 -33.47
CA MET A 1 50.44 -16.98 -33.98
C MET A 1 50.97 -17.19 -35.39
N VAL A 2 50.54 -16.38 -36.37
CA VAL A 2 50.67 -16.60 -37.84
C VAL A 2 49.70 -17.72 -38.28
N ILE A 3 48.50 -17.47 -38.81
CA ILE A 3 48.17 -16.85 -40.11
C ILE A 3 46.76 -16.23 -40.00
N VAL A 4 46.63 -14.95 -39.59
CA VAL A 4 45.56 -13.99 -40.02
C VAL A 4 46.08 -12.57 -39.71
N GLN A 5 47.20 -12.19 -40.32
CA GLN A 5 47.61 -10.78 -40.41
C GLN A 5 47.97 -10.53 -41.86
N LYS A 6 46.96 -10.22 -42.68
CA LYS A 6 47.03 -9.51 -43.98
C LYS A 6 45.77 -9.81 -44.80
N LYS A 7 44.68 -9.19 -44.38
CA LYS A 7 43.56 -8.70 -45.21
C LYS A 7 42.59 -8.10 -44.22
N GLY A 8 42.49 -6.77 -44.20
CA GLY A 8 41.53 -6.09 -43.34
C GLY A 8 40.16 -6.69 -43.57
N ILE A 9 39.53 -7.18 -42.50
CA ILE A 9 38.12 -7.56 -42.54
C ILE A 9 37.38 -6.30 -43.04
N PRO A 10 36.66 -6.37 -44.17
CA PRO A 10 35.97 -5.19 -44.69
C PRO A 10 35.04 -4.67 -43.60
N ARG A 11 35.13 -3.37 -43.27
CA ARG A 11 34.17 -2.70 -42.39
C ARG A 11 32.79 -2.79 -43.05
N MET A 12 32.06 -3.84 -42.74
CA MET A 12 30.70 -3.99 -43.22
C MET A 12 29.84 -2.95 -42.49
N ARG A 13 29.19 -2.06 -43.24
CA ARG A 13 28.18 -1.15 -42.71
C ARG A 13 26.91 -1.98 -42.49
N TRP A 14 26.66 -2.36 -41.24
CA TRP A 14 25.44 -3.08 -40.88
C TRP A 14 24.38 -2.09 -40.39
N SER A 15 23.15 -2.18 -40.92
CA SER A 15 22.01 -1.58 -40.24
C SER A 15 21.75 -2.36 -38.94
N PHE A 16 21.16 -1.71 -37.95
CA PHE A 16 20.79 -2.36 -36.69
C PHE A 16 19.96 -3.65 -36.88
N LYS A 17 19.05 -3.63 -37.87
CA LYS A 17 18.26 -4.80 -38.29
C LYS A 17 19.13 -5.91 -38.88
N ASN A 18 20.20 -5.56 -39.59
CA ASN A 18 21.14 -6.53 -40.14
C ASN A 18 22.05 -7.12 -39.05
N VAL A 19 22.41 -6.36 -38.01
CA VAL A 19 23.13 -6.91 -36.83
C VAL A 19 22.25 -7.90 -36.08
N LEU A 20 20.97 -7.56 -35.86
CA LEU A 20 20.00 -8.47 -35.23
C LEU A 20 19.78 -9.74 -36.06
N ASN A 21 19.67 -9.62 -37.38
CA ASN A 21 19.57 -10.76 -38.29
C ASN A 21 20.87 -11.59 -38.33
N PHE A 22 22.03 -10.94 -38.25
CA PHE A 22 23.32 -11.62 -38.14
C PHE A 22 23.42 -12.43 -36.85
N LEU A 23 23.03 -11.86 -35.70
CA LEU A 23 22.97 -12.59 -34.42
C LEU A 23 21.99 -13.78 -34.51
N LYS A 24 20.80 -13.58 -35.08
CA LYS A 24 19.81 -14.66 -35.30
C LYS A 24 20.35 -15.77 -36.22
N ALA A 25 21.07 -15.42 -37.29
CA ALA A 25 21.67 -16.38 -38.22
C ALA A 25 22.91 -17.09 -37.65
N ALA A 26 23.73 -16.39 -36.86
CA ALA A 26 24.91 -16.94 -36.20
C ALA A 26 24.54 -17.90 -35.05
N GLY A 27 23.35 -17.79 -34.45
CA GLY A 27 22.84 -18.78 -33.49
C GLY A 27 22.46 -20.15 -34.09
N ALA A 28 22.54 -20.31 -35.41
CA ALA A 28 22.26 -21.56 -36.13
C ALA A 28 23.53 -22.37 -36.48
N ILE A 29 24.69 -22.01 -35.92
CA ILE A 29 25.98 -22.66 -36.24
C ILE A 29 26.01 -24.09 -35.66
N ASN A 30 25.67 -25.07 -36.50
CA ASN A 30 26.41 -26.33 -36.48
C ASN A 30 27.79 -26.05 -37.07
N LEU A 31 28.87 -26.45 -36.38
CA LEU A 31 30.22 -26.35 -36.95
C LEU A 31 30.22 -27.03 -38.33
N PRO A 32 30.59 -26.32 -39.41
CA PRO A 32 30.74 -26.94 -40.72
C PRO A 32 31.64 -28.18 -40.63
N PRO A 33 31.26 -29.31 -41.26
CA PRO A 33 31.98 -30.59 -41.12
C PRO A 33 33.44 -30.55 -41.58
N PHE A 34 33.86 -29.50 -42.30
CA PHE A 34 35.24 -29.31 -42.76
C PHE A 34 36.16 -28.64 -41.72
N LEU A 35 35.65 -27.98 -40.67
CA LEU A 35 36.48 -27.24 -39.70
C LEU A 35 37.45 -28.13 -38.90
N PRO A 36 37.06 -29.33 -38.43
CA PRO A 36 37.99 -30.26 -37.78
C PRO A 36 39.09 -30.79 -38.71
N GLN A 37 38.87 -30.74 -40.03
CA GLN A 37 39.84 -31.19 -41.04
C GLN A 37 40.90 -30.12 -41.35
N VAL A 38 40.63 -28.84 -41.02
CA VAL A 38 41.49 -27.70 -41.37
C VAL A 38 42.23 -27.14 -40.15
N PHE A 39 41.65 -27.24 -38.95
CA PHE A 39 42.22 -26.66 -37.73
C PHE A 39 42.38 -27.71 -36.64
N GLN A 40 43.52 -27.68 -35.93
CA GLN A 40 43.77 -28.57 -34.78
C GLN A 40 42.78 -28.33 -33.63
N ASN A 41 42.37 -27.06 -33.39
CA ASN A 41 41.40 -26.67 -32.37
C ASN A 41 40.29 -25.77 -32.98
N PRO A 42 39.29 -26.34 -33.65
CA PRO A 42 38.27 -25.57 -34.37
C PRO A 42 37.45 -24.66 -33.44
N HIS A 43 37.16 -25.09 -32.22
CA HIS A 43 36.37 -24.32 -31.23
C HIS A 43 37.07 -23.03 -30.79
N GLN A 44 38.39 -23.08 -30.61
CA GLN A 44 39.18 -21.90 -30.24
C GLN A 44 39.25 -20.89 -31.39
N VAL A 45 39.36 -21.36 -32.63
CA VAL A 45 39.35 -20.51 -33.82
C VAL A 45 38.00 -19.82 -33.98
N VAL A 46 36.89 -20.54 -33.81
CA VAL A 46 35.53 -19.97 -33.88
C VAL A 46 35.31 -18.91 -32.80
N THR A 47 35.74 -19.16 -31.55
CA THR A 47 35.64 -18.19 -30.45
C THR A 47 36.37 -16.88 -30.77
N VAL A 48 37.61 -16.98 -31.27
CA VAL A 48 38.42 -15.80 -31.64
C VAL A 48 37.84 -15.08 -32.86
N LEU A 49 37.30 -15.81 -33.84
CA LEU A 49 36.62 -15.21 -35.00
C LEU A 49 35.36 -14.44 -34.57
N LEU A 50 34.54 -15.00 -33.68
CA LEU A 50 33.35 -14.31 -33.16
C LEU A 50 33.73 -13.03 -32.41
N LEU A 51 34.76 -13.08 -31.57
CA LEU A 51 35.32 -11.89 -30.91
C LEU A 51 35.77 -10.82 -31.91
N GLN A 52 36.51 -11.22 -32.95
CA GLN A 52 36.95 -10.30 -33.99
C GLN A 52 35.79 -9.70 -34.78
N VAL A 53 34.76 -10.49 -35.09
CA VAL A 53 33.57 -10.02 -35.81
C VAL A 53 32.80 -9.01 -34.96
N LEU A 54 32.52 -9.32 -33.69
CA LEU A 54 31.84 -8.40 -32.77
C LEU A 54 32.64 -7.10 -32.57
N GLY A 55 33.96 -7.21 -32.42
CA GLY A 55 34.86 -6.05 -32.27
C GLY A 55 35.02 -5.21 -33.54
N ALA A 56 34.81 -5.79 -34.72
CA ALA A 56 34.92 -5.10 -36.00
C ALA A 56 33.61 -4.44 -36.50
N LEU A 57 32.51 -4.61 -35.76
CA LEU A 57 31.22 -3.97 -36.10
C LEU A 57 31.34 -2.44 -36.12
N ALA A 58 30.91 -1.83 -37.22
CA ALA A 58 30.90 -0.38 -37.42
C ALA A 58 29.53 0.08 -37.97
N PRO A 59 28.73 0.83 -37.18
CA PRO A 59 28.98 1.26 -35.81
C PRO A 59 28.99 0.09 -34.80
N SER A 60 29.67 0.26 -33.66
CA SER A 60 29.77 -0.77 -32.63
C SER A 60 28.42 -1.07 -31.97
N LEU A 61 28.28 -2.22 -31.32
CA LEU A 61 27.05 -2.59 -30.61
C LEU A 61 26.62 -1.55 -29.56
N PRO A 62 27.50 -1.03 -28.68
CA PRO A 62 27.12 0.03 -27.74
C PRO A 62 26.63 1.29 -28.45
N THR A 63 27.31 1.74 -29.51
CA THR A 63 26.90 2.93 -30.28
C THR A 63 25.52 2.74 -30.91
N CYS A 64 25.27 1.55 -31.48
CA CYS A 64 23.97 1.21 -32.03
C CYS A 64 22.87 1.23 -30.97
N LEU A 65 23.14 0.66 -29.79
CA LEU A 65 22.18 0.56 -28.70
C LEU A 65 21.85 1.93 -28.12
N THR A 66 22.86 2.76 -27.83
CA THR A 66 22.66 4.15 -27.37
C THR A 66 21.86 4.96 -28.37
N ALA A 67 22.23 4.94 -29.66
CA ALA A 67 21.49 5.65 -30.70
C ALA A 67 20.05 5.13 -30.87
N ALA A 68 19.80 3.85 -30.62
CA ALA A 68 18.44 3.31 -30.62
C ALA A 68 17.64 3.84 -29.43
N MET A 69 18.23 3.87 -28.23
CA MET A 69 17.58 4.32 -26.99
C MET A 69 17.33 5.84 -26.96
N GLU A 70 18.18 6.64 -27.59
CA GLU A 70 17.99 8.11 -27.73
C GLU A 70 16.84 8.47 -28.67
N ARG A 71 16.46 7.57 -29.59
CA ARG A 71 15.35 7.78 -30.54
C ARG A 71 14.00 7.32 -30.02
N CYS A 72 13.97 6.55 -28.94
CA CYS A 72 12.74 6.05 -28.34
C CYS A 72 11.98 7.18 -27.64
N SER A 73 10.65 7.11 -27.64
CA SER A 73 9.86 7.85 -26.65
C SER A 73 10.12 7.26 -25.26
N PRO A 74 10.00 8.06 -24.18
CA PRO A 74 10.15 7.57 -22.80
C PRO A 74 9.28 6.33 -22.52
N GLU A 75 8.04 6.34 -22.98
CA GLU A 75 7.06 5.23 -22.84
C GLU A 75 7.48 3.91 -23.47
N SER A 76 8.27 3.95 -24.55
CA SER A 76 8.68 2.75 -25.31
C SER A 76 10.13 2.34 -25.08
N LYS A 77 10.89 3.17 -24.34
CA LYS A 77 12.34 2.99 -24.18
C LYS A 77 12.69 1.68 -23.49
N LEU A 78 12.04 1.39 -22.36
CA LEU A 78 12.29 0.15 -21.61
C LEU A 78 11.82 -1.09 -22.38
N SER A 79 10.63 -1.05 -22.99
CA SER A 79 10.11 -2.18 -23.77
C SER A 79 10.98 -2.50 -24.99
N GLN A 80 11.50 -1.47 -25.67
CA GLN A 80 12.45 -1.65 -26.74
C GLN A 80 13.78 -2.23 -26.23
N LEU A 81 14.30 -1.75 -25.10
CA LEU A 81 15.52 -2.29 -24.49
C LEU A 81 15.36 -3.78 -24.15
N LEU A 82 14.23 -4.16 -23.54
CA LEU A 82 13.90 -5.54 -23.19
C LEU A 82 13.83 -6.44 -24.43
N GLY A 83 13.19 -5.99 -25.50
CA GLY A 83 13.12 -6.75 -26.76
C GLY A 83 14.50 -6.98 -27.40
N LEU A 84 15.38 -6.00 -27.30
CA LEU A 84 16.76 -6.12 -27.78
C LEU A 84 17.58 -7.05 -26.91
N TYR A 85 17.49 -6.91 -25.59
CA TYR A 85 18.16 -7.79 -24.65
C TYR A 85 17.69 -9.25 -24.83
N GLY A 86 16.38 -9.48 -24.97
CA GLY A 86 15.81 -10.79 -25.25
C GLY A 86 16.34 -11.44 -26.54
N THR A 87 16.65 -10.64 -27.57
CA THR A 87 17.28 -11.18 -28.79
C THR A 87 18.74 -11.53 -28.55
N THR A 88 19.45 -10.72 -27.75
CA THR A 88 20.85 -10.96 -27.37
C THR A 88 20.99 -12.18 -26.46
N THR A 89 20.08 -12.37 -25.49
CA THR A 89 20.07 -13.56 -24.62
C THR A 89 19.74 -14.82 -25.41
N TYR A 90 18.80 -14.75 -26.36
CA TYR A 90 18.54 -15.86 -27.28
C TYR A 90 19.81 -16.23 -28.08
N PHE A 91 20.52 -15.24 -28.63
CA PHE A 91 21.78 -15.48 -29.32
C PHE A 91 22.84 -16.11 -28.39
N ALA A 92 22.99 -15.57 -27.18
CA ALA A 92 23.94 -16.06 -26.18
C ALA A 92 23.66 -17.52 -25.79
N HIS A 93 22.42 -17.88 -25.49
CA HIS A 93 22.04 -19.26 -25.16
C HIS A 93 22.30 -20.25 -26.29
N ARG A 94 22.08 -19.83 -27.54
CA ARG A 94 22.40 -20.66 -28.72
C ARG A 94 23.90 -20.89 -28.86
N LEU A 95 24.69 -19.86 -28.59
CA LEU A 95 26.14 -19.94 -28.61
C LEU A 95 26.67 -20.81 -27.45
N GLU A 96 26.15 -20.63 -26.24
CA GLU A 96 26.44 -21.48 -25.08
C GLU A 96 26.14 -22.95 -25.39
N ALA A 97 24.94 -23.27 -25.87
CA ALA A 97 24.53 -24.63 -26.20
C ALA A 97 25.42 -25.29 -27.27
N ALA A 98 25.88 -24.51 -28.25
CA ALA A 98 26.80 -24.99 -29.29
C ALA A 98 28.22 -25.25 -28.75
N MET A 99 28.65 -24.50 -27.73
CA MET A 99 29.99 -24.60 -27.15
C MET A 99 30.06 -25.61 -25.99
N LEU A 100 28.94 -25.90 -25.33
CA LEU A 100 28.84 -26.73 -24.12
C LEU A 100 29.49 -28.13 -24.27
N PRO A 101 29.29 -28.89 -25.38
CA PRO A 101 29.90 -30.22 -25.53
C PRO A 101 31.44 -30.19 -25.59
N SER A 102 32.01 -29.06 -25.98
CA SER A 102 33.45 -28.84 -26.20
C SER A 102 34.08 -27.88 -25.19
N LEU A 103 33.36 -27.50 -24.14
CA LEU A 103 33.76 -26.40 -23.25
C LEU A 103 35.08 -26.71 -22.50
N GLY A 104 35.31 -27.96 -22.13
CA GLY A 104 36.55 -28.41 -21.49
C GLY A 104 37.80 -28.32 -22.37
N GLU A 105 37.63 -28.24 -23.70
CA GLU A 105 38.70 -28.09 -24.68
C GLU A 105 38.92 -26.63 -25.11
N CYS A 106 38.00 -25.72 -24.72
CA CYS A 106 38.05 -24.32 -25.06
C CYS A 106 38.97 -23.51 -24.12
N ASN A 107 39.55 -22.43 -24.64
CA ASN A 107 40.20 -21.44 -23.78
C ASN A 107 39.13 -20.60 -23.06
N LEU A 108 38.87 -20.92 -21.80
CA LEU A 108 37.82 -20.28 -20.99
C LEU A 108 37.99 -18.76 -20.83
N VAL A 109 39.23 -18.24 -20.86
CA VAL A 109 39.46 -16.79 -20.83
C VAL A 109 38.91 -16.13 -22.10
N LYS A 110 39.09 -16.76 -23.27
CA LYS A 110 38.51 -16.28 -24.52
C LYS A 110 37.00 -16.45 -24.60
N VAL A 111 36.46 -17.47 -23.95
CA VAL A 111 35.00 -17.61 -23.80
C VAL A 111 34.45 -16.50 -22.90
N ALA A 112 35.12 -16.18 -21.79
CA ALA A 112 34.73 -15.06 -20.92
C ALA A 112 34.81 -13.69 -21.63
N GLU A 113 35.86 -13.44 -22.41
CA GLU A 113 35.95 -12.23 -23.27
C GLU A 113 34.78 -12.17 -24.27
N LEU A 114 34.33 -13.31 -24.79
CA LEU A 114 33.21 -13.38 -25.74
C LEU A 114 31.88 -13.08 -25.04
N VAL A 115 31.66 -13.63 -23.85
CA VAL A 115 30.50 -13.33 -23.00
C VAL A 115 30.45 -11.82 -22.71
N GLU A 116 31.59 -11.23 -22.31
CA GLU A 116 31.72 -9.80 -22.06
C GLU A 116 31.41 -8.98 -23.33
N ALA A 117 31.92 -9.38 -24.49
CA ALA A 117 31.63 -8.68 -25.76
C ALA A 117 30.14 -8.70 -26.14
N VAL A 118 29.39 -9.73 -25.72
CA VAL A 118 27.95 -9.87 -26.00
C VAL A 118 27.10 -9.05 -25.03
N PHE A 119 27.41 -9.09 -23.73
CA PHE A 119 26.56 -8.48 -22.70
C PHE A 119 27.00 -7.09 -22.23
N SER A 120 28.28 -6.73 -22.35
CA SER A 120 28.80 -5.42 -21.96
C SER A 120 28.05 -4.21 -22.55
N PRO A 121 27.48 -4.24 -23.78
CA PRO A 121 26.71 -3.11 -24.30
C PRO A 121 25.50 -2.73 -23.43
N TYR A 122 24.95 -3.68 -22.66
CA TYR A 122 23.75 -3.47 -21.84
C TYR A 122 24.07 -2.99 -20.42
N LYS A 123 25.32 -3.12 -19.96
CA LYS A 123 25.74 -2.75 -18.60
C LYS A 123 25.30 -1.34 -18.17
N PRO A 124 25.47 -0.28 -18.99
CA PRO A 124 25.06 1.07 -18.58
C PRO A 124 23.56 1.17 -18.26
N PHE A 125 22.73 0.44 -19.01
CA PHE A 125 21.29 0.41 -18.81
C PHE A 125 20.87 -0.48 -17.64
N GLN A 126 21.58 -1.59 -17.42
CA GLN A 126 21.37 -2.47 -16.26
C GLN A 126 21.71 -1.78 -14.93
N LEU A 127 22.80 -1.01 -14.90
CA LEU A 127 23.18 -0.18 -13.73
C LEU A 127 22.17 0.95 -13.47
N GLN A 128 21.55 1.48 -14.52
CA GLN A 128 20.51 2.52 -14.42
C GLN A 128 19.09 1.94 -14.40
N TYR A 129 18.93 0.64 -14.14
CA TYR A 129 17.65 -0.05 -14.25
C TYR A 129 16.55 0.60 -13.41
N ARG A 130 16.87 1.04 -12.18
CA ARG A 130 15.93 1.77 -11.32
C ARG A 130 15.31 2.96 -12.04
N ALA A 131 16.14 3.83 -12.63
CA ALA A 131 15.66 5.05 -13.27
C ALA A 131 14.78 4.75 -14.49
N LEU A 132 15.16 3.74 -15.29
CA LEU A 132 14.39 3.32 -16.47
C LEU A 132 13.02 2.74 -16.08
N GLU A 133 12.98 1.87 -15.07
CA GLU A 133 11.73 1.26 -14.61
C GLU A 133 10.86 2.29 -13.88
N GLU A 134 11.45 3.16 -13.05
CA GLU A 134 10.73 4.22 -12.34
C GLU A 134 10.09 5.21 -13.33
N GLU A 135 10.82 5.69 -14.34
CA GLU A 135 10.26 6.54 -15.40
C GLU A 135 9.08 5.84 -16.11
N ASN A 136 9.27 4.58 -16.52
CA ASN A 136 8.23 3.78 -17.17
C ASN A 136 6.97 3.62 -16.29
N LEU A 137 7.13 3.23 -15.03
CA LEU A 137 6.04 3.02 -14.09
C LEU A 137 5.29 4.30 -13.77
N LEU A 138 6.00 5.41 -13.56
CA LEU A 138 5.37 6.68 -13.23
C LEU A 138 4.57 7.23 -14.42
N ILE A 139 5.04 7.07 -15.66
CA ILE A 139 4.26 7.44 -16.85
C ILE A 139 2.99 6.60 -16.96
N GLN A 140 3.10 5.27 -16.84
CA GLN A 140 1.94 4.38 -16.92
C GLN A 140 0.93 4.64 -15.80
N MET A 141 1.41 4.89 -14.58
CA MET A 141 0.55 5.23 -13.44
C MET A 141 -0.16 6.57 -13.66
N SER A 142 0.43 7.55 -14.37
CA SER A 142 -0.23 8.85 -14.64
C SER A 142 -1.43 8.71 -15.56
N ALA A 143 -1.46 7.65 -16.38
CA ALA A 143 -2.56 7.36 -17.27
C ALA A 143 -3.71 6.59 -16.59
N VAL A 144 -3.53 6.15 -15.34
CA VAL A 144 -4.58 5.46 -14.58
C VAL A 144 -5.48 6.51 -13.92
N PRO A 145 -6.77 6.61 -14.31
CA PRO A 145 -7.70 7.52 -13.65
C PRO A 145 -8.06 6.98 -12.26
N LEU A 146 -8.04 7.86 -11.26
CA LEU A 146 -8.54 7.60 -9.90
C LEU A 146 -9.75 8.48 -9.55
N GLU A 147 -9.95 9.55 -10.32
CA GLU A 147 -11.04 10.49 -10.09
C GLU A 147 -11.64 10.92 -11.42
N HIS A 148 -12.95 10.71 -11.56
CA HIS A 148 -13.77 11.21 -12.66
C HIS A 148 -15.22 11.33 -12.20
N GLY A 149 -15.98 12.27 -12.79
CA GLY A 149 -17.43 12.32 -12.61
C GLY A 149 -17.92 12.48 -11.16
N GLU A 150 -18.99 11.77 -10.85
CA GLU A 150 -19.65 11.79 -9.54
C GLU A 150 -18.94 10.89 -8.51
N VAL A 151 -19.43 10.88 -7.27
CA VAL A 151 -18.84 10.08 -6.18
C VAL A 151 -18.81 8.59 -6.54
N MET A 152 -19.91 8.06 -7.10
CA MET A 152 -20.00 6.65 -7.50
C MET A 152 -18.95 6.27 -8.55
N ASP A 153 -18.73 7.13 -9.54
CA ASP A 153 -17.75 6.92 -10.60
C ASP A 153 -16.33 6.91 -10.01
N CYS A 154 -16.03 7.85 -9.09
CA CYS A 154 -14.75 7.87 -8.39
C CYS A 154 -14.52 6.58 -7.60
N VAL A 155 -15.52 6.08 -6.85
CA VAL A 155 -15.42 4.83 -6.09
C VAL A 155 -15.13 3.64 -7.02
N GLN A 156 -15.79 3.59 -8.18
CA GLN A 156 -15.53 2.55 -9.17
C GLN A 156 -14.12 2.65 -9.75
N GLU A 157 -13.65 3.84 -10.13
CA GLU A 157 -12.29 4.01 -10.65
C GLU A 157 -11.22 3.62 -9.62
N LEU A 158 -11.41 3.98 -8.34
CA LEU A 158 -10.52 3.54 -7.25
C LEU A 158 -10.46 2.00 -7.18
N SER A 159 -11.61 1.32 -7.26
CA SER A 159 -11.67 -0.14 -7.25
C SER A 159 -10.93 -0.77 -8.45
N HIS A 160 -11.16 -0.27 -9.67
CA HIS A 160 -10.47 -0.76 -10.87
C HIS A 160 -8.97 -0.45 -10.88
N SER A 161 -8.56 0.64 -10.24
CA SER A 161 -7.16 1.09 -10.21
C SER A 161 -6.23 0.14 -9.45
N VAL A 162 -6.75 -0.62 -8.48
CA VAL A 162 -5.97 -1.61 -7.70
C VAL A 162 -5.39 -2.70 -8.61
N ASN A 163 -6.22 -3.29 -9.49
CA ASN A 163 -5.77 -4.33 -10.41
C ASN A 163 -4.75 -3.78 -11.42
N LYS A 164 -4.93 -2.54 -11.89
CA LYS A 164 -3.96 -1.88 -12.78
C LYS A 164 -2.62 -1.67 -12.06
N LEU A 165 -2.64 -1.17 -10.82
CA LEU A 165 -1.45 -0.95 -10.00
C LEU A 165 -0.61 -2.22 -9.84
N PHE A 166 -1.23 -3.32 -9.44
CA PHE A 166 -0.51 -4.58 -9.21
C PHE A 166 -0.12 -5.27 -10.51
N GLY A 167 -0.87 -5.09 -11.60
CA GLY A 167 -0.46 -5.47 -12.94
C GLY A 167 0.84 -4.79 -13.36
N LEU A 168 0.97 -3.47 -13.13
CA LEU A 168 2.21 -2.71 -13.37
C LEU A 168 3.36 -3.21 -12.49
N ALA A 169 3.10 -3.45 -11.20
CA ALA A 169 4.11 -3.94 -10.28
C ALA A 169 4.65 -5.32 -10.68
N LEU A 170 3.78 -6.27 -11.05
CA LEU A 170 4.18 -7.61 -11.53
C LEU A 170 4.95 -7.52 -12.84
N ALA A 171 4.53 -6.67 -13.78
CA ALA A 171 5.27 -6.43 -15.02
C ALA A 171 6.67 -5.89 -14.74
N ALA A 172 6.84 -5.00 -13.75
CA ALA A 172 8.16 -4.52 -13.35
C ALA A 172 9.04 -5.64 -12.76
N VAL A 173 8.47 -6.60 -12.03
CA VAL A 173 9.21 -7.80 -11.59
C VAL A 173 9.71 -8.58 -12.80
N ASP A 174 8.85 -8.84 -13.78
CA ASP A 174 9.22 -9.57 -14.99
C ASP A 174 10.28 -8.83 -15.82
N ASN A 175 10.16 -7.50 -15.95
CA ASN A 175 11.14 -6.64 -16.61
C ASN A 175 12.51 -6.73 -15.93
N CYS A 176 12.54 -6.66 -14.60
CA CYS A 176 13.77 -6.74 -13.81
C CYS A 176 14.48 -8.08 -14.03
N LEU A 177 13.74 -9.18 -13.91
CA LEU A 177 14.31 -10.52 -14.10
C LEU A 177 14.79 -10.72 -15.53
N THR A 178 14.03 -10.23 -16.51
CA THR A 178 14.39 -10.34 -17.93
C THR A 178 15.65 -9.56 -18.26
N LEU A 179 15.80 -8.32 -17.79
CA LEU A 179 16.94 -7.47 -18.16
C LEU A 179 18.19 -7.73 -17.31
N THR A 180 18.01 -8.08 -16.04
CA THR A 180 19.10 -8.08 -15.05
C THR A 180 19.39 -9.44 -14.43
N ASP A 181 18.61 -10.48 -14.76
CA ASP A 181 18.74 -11.83 -14.20
C ASP A 181 18.70 -11.83 -12.66
N GLY A 182 17.89 -10.91 -12.10
CA GLY A 182 17.72 -10.73 -10.65
C GLY A 182 18.81 -9.92 -9.95
N LEU A 183 19.84 -9.46 -10.66
CA LEU A 183 20.87 -8.59 -10.08
C LEU A 183 20.35 -7.16 -9.80
N GLY A 184 19.34 -6.70 -10.55
CA GLY A 184 18.76 -5.36 -10.43
C GLY A 184 17.70 -5.21 -9.33
N VAL A 185 17.54 -6.19 -8.44
CA VAL A 185 16.45 -6.22 -7.43
C VAL A 185 16.46 -5.02 -6.49
N GLY A 186 17.63 -4.52 -6.09
CA GLY A 186 17.71 -3.29 -5.29
C GLY A 186 17.10 -2.09 -6.02
N GLY A 187 17.31 -1.99 -7.34
CA GLY A 187 16.70 -0.98 -8.18
C GLY A 187 15.19 -1.18 -8.36
N LEU A 188 14.74 -2.43 -8.54
CA LEU A 188 13.32 -2.80 -8.62
C LEU A 188 12.56 -2.38 -7.35
N LEU A 189 13.09 -2.69 -6.16
CA LEU A 189 12.46 -2.31 -4.89
C LEU A 189 12.29 -0.79 -4.78
N GLY A 190 13.30 -0.03 -5.22
CA GLY A 190 13.22 1.44 -5.30
C GLY A 190 12.15 1.94 -6.27
N ALA A 191 12.05 1.33 -7.46
CA ALA A 191 11.05 1.70 -8.46
C ALA A 191 9.62 1.35 -8.01
N LEU A 192 9.41 0.19 -7.39
CA LEU A 192 8.13 -0.20 -6.79
C LEU A 192 7.72 0.75 -5.66
N GLN A 193 8.66 1.16 -4.81
CA GLN A 193 8.40 2.15 -3.77
C GLN A 193 7.92 3.48 -4.36
N ALA A 194 8.54 3.95 -5.45
CA ALA A 194 8.12 5.17 -6.15
C ALA A 194 6.71 5.03 -6.76
N LEU A 195 6.41 3.90 -7.41
CA LEU A 195 5.09 3.57 -7.96
C LEU A 195 4.01 3.63 -6.86
N PHE A 196 4.21 2.92 -5.76
CA PHE A 196 3.22 2.87 -4.67
C PHE A 196 3.07 4.22 -3.97
N SER A 197 4.16 4.98 -3.80
CA SER A 197 4.10 6.32 -3.22
C SER A 197 3.28 7.28 -4.07
N LYS A 198 3.44 7.21 -5.40
CA LYS A 198 2.62 7.99 -6.33
C LYS A 198 1.15 7.59 -6.26
N TYR A 199 0.85 6.30 -6.35
CA TYR A 199 -0.51 5.79 -6.24
C TYR A 199 -1.19 6.24 -4.94
N VAL A 200 -0.49 6.15 -3.81
CA VAL A 200 -1.02 6.58 -2.50
C VAL A 200 -1.32 8.07 -2.47
N SER A 201 -0.47 8.90 -3.07
CA SER A 201 -0.71 10.33 -3.20
C SER A 201 -1.96 10.61 -4.03
N ASP A 202 -2.08 10.00 -5.21
CA ASP A 202 -3.22 10.21 -6.11
C ASP A 202 -4.54 9.70 -5.48
N PHE A 203 -4.51 8.54 -4.80
CA PHE A 203 -5.64 7.98 -4.07
C PHE A 203 -6.06 8.89 -2.91
N SER A 204 -5.10 9.43 -2.16
CA SER A 204 -5.38 10.36 -1.06
C SER A 204 -6.06 11.64 -1.55
N ASN A 205 -5.64 12.16 -2.71
CA ASN A 205 -6.25 13.32 -3.34
C ASN A 205 -7.69 13.02 -3.79
N ALA A 206 -7.91 11.85 -4.39
CA ALA A 206 -9.26 11.39 -4.76
C ALA A 206 -10.18 11.26 -3.53
N LEU A 207 -9.68 10.72 -2.41
CA LEU A 207 -10.42 10.67 -1.13
C LEU A 207 -10.81 12.07 -0.63
N GLN A 208 -9.90 13.04 -0.71
CA GLN A 208 -10.19 14.43 -0.34
C GLN A 208 -11.25 15.05 -1.26
N SER A 209 -11.21 14.76 -2.56
CA SER A 209 -12.22 15.22 -3.50
C SER A 209 -13.59 14.60 -3.20
N ILE A 210 -13.65 13.28 -2.95
CA ILE A 210 -14.87 12.57 -2.54
C ILE A 210 -15.44 13.20 -1.26
N ARG A 211 -14.59 13.47 -0.26
CA ARG A 211 -15.00 14.13 1.00
C ARG A 211 -15.70 15.48 0.74
N LYS A 212 -15.17 16.28 -0.18
CA LYS A 212 -15.77 17.57 -0.61
C LYS A 212 -17.08 17.36 -1.37
N LYS A 213 -17.13 16.40 -2.30
CA LYS A 213 -18.36 16.05 -3.05
C LYS A 213 -19.48 15.57 -2.12
N CYS A 214 -19.14 14.87 -1.03
CA CYS A 214 -20.06 14.46 0.03
C CYS A 214 -20.42 15.58 1.03
N ARG A 215 -19.87 16.80 0.87
CA ARG A 215 -20.12 17.97 1.75
C ARG A 215 -19.80 17.71 3.23
N LEU A 216 -18.74 16.95 3.50
CA LEU A 216 -18.35 16.58 4.87
C LEU A 216 -17.47 17.62 5.57
N GLU A 217 -17.19 18.76 4.91
CA GLU A 217 -16.38 19.85 5.45
C GLU A 217 -17.24 21.05 5.90
N ASP A 218 -18.47 21.18 5.38
CA ASP A 218 -19.35 22.30 5.67
C ASP A 218 -20.32 21.96 6.81
N LEU A 219 -20.45 22.86 7.79
CA LEU A 219 -21.55 22.86 8.77
C LEU A 219 -22.67 23.80 8.26
N PRO A 220 -23.63 23.32 7.43
CA PRO A 220 -24.78 24.12 7.04
C PRO A 220 -25.57 24.55 8.27
N SER A 221 -26.05 25.80 8.25
CA SER A 221 -26.65 26.45 9.41
C SER A 221 -28.13 26.10 9.64
N ASP A 222 -28.85 25.53 8.67
CA ASP A 222 -30.33 25.38 8.73
C ASP A 222 -30.89 24.14 8.00
N THR A 223 -30.17 23.03 7.91
CA THR A 223 -30.73 21.82 7.26
C THR A 223 -31.51 20.95 8.26
N HIS A 224 -32.77 20.67 7.94
CA HIS A 224 -33.55 19.60 8.57
C HIS A 224 -32.73 18.29 8.64
N PHE A 225 -32.91 17.53 9.72
CA PHE A 225 -32.24 16.25 9.90
C PHE A 225 -32.67 15.29 8.80
N GLN A 226 -31.80 15.05 7.82
CA GLN A 226 -32.05 14.19 6.66
C GLN A 226 -31.16 12.95 6.74
N GLU A 227 -31.79 11.79 6.67
CA GLU A 227 -31.10 10.49 6.60
C GLU A 227 -30.62 10.26 5.15
N ASP A 228 -29.31 10.42 4.92
CA ASP A 228 -28.66 10.04 3.67
C ASP A 228 -27.48 9.11 3.98
N TRP A 229 -27.62 7.86 3.54
CA TRP A 229 -26.66 6.78 3.76
C TRP A 229 -25.72 6.58 2.56
N ALA A 230 -25.90 7.31 1.46
CA ALA A 230 -25.13 7.10 0.24
C ALA A 230 -23.63 7.37 0.46
N ALA A 231 -23.29 8.44 1.20
CA ALA A 231 -21.90 8.77 1.53
C ALA A 231 -21.25 7.67 2.38
N PHE A 232 -21.97 7.14 3.37
CA PHE A 232 -21.50 6.04 4.21
C PHE A 232 -21.28 4.75 3.41
N GLN A 233 -22.27 4.34 2.61
CA GLN A 233 -22.17 3.15 1.76
C GLN A 233 -21.01 3.24 0.76
N ASN A 234 -20.78 4.42 0.18
CA ASN A 234 -19.63 4.66 -0.68
C ASN A 234 -18.30 4.57 0.06
N ALA A 235 -18.22 5.12 1.28
CA ALA A 235 -17.03 5.01 2.09
C ALA A 235 -16.71 3.55 2.47
N ILE A 236 -17.72 2.72 2.79
CA ILE A 236 -17.52 1.27 3.02
C ILE A 236 -16.96 0.57 1.78
N ARG A 237 -17.44 0.89 0.57
CA ARG A 237 -16.88 0.34 -0.68
C ARG A 237 -15.42 0.76 -0.90
N ILE A 238 -15.04 1.96 -0.48
CA ILE A 238 -13.64 2.40 -0.54
C ILE A 238 -12.80 1.66 0.51
N ILE A 239 -13.34 1.36 1.69
CA ILE A 239 -12.68 0.51 2.69
C ILE A 239 -12.44 -0.90 2.12
N ALA A 240 -13.43 -1.51 1.45
CA ALA A 240 -13.24 -2.78 0.75
C ALA A 240 -12.12 -2.71 -0.30
N THR A 241 -12.06 -1.61 -1.06
CA THR A 241 -10.97 -1.34 -2.03
C THR A 241 -9.60 -1.26 -1.34
N CYS A 242 -9.51 -0.63 -0.16
CA CYS A 242 -8.29 -0.61 0.65
C CYS A 242 -7.91 -2.02 1.17
N GLY A 243 -8.90 -2.85 1.46
CA GLY A 243 -8.73 -4.26 1.77
C GLY A 243 -8.08 -5.04 0.65
N GLU A 244 -8.59 -4.86 -0.57
CA GLU A 244 -8.03 -5.53 -1.75
C GLU A 244 -6.60 -5.05 -2.04
N LEU A 245 -6.33 -3.75 -1.83
CA LEU A 245 -5.00 -3.16 -1.91
C LEU A 245 -4.02 -3.80 -0.91
N LEU A 246 -4.44 -4.01 0.34
CA LEU A 246 -3.62 -4.66 1.38
C LEU A 246 -3.39 -6.15 1.07
N ARG A 247 -4.43 -6.85 0.61
CA ARG A 247 -4.39 -8.26 0.24
C ARG A 247 -3.44 -8.50 -0.93
N GLN A 248 -3.63 -7.78 -2.05
CA GLN A 248 -2.75 -7.89 -3.22
C GLN A 248 -1.31 -7.43 -2.92
N CYS A 249 -1.10 -6.48 -2.00
CA CYS A 249 0.24 -6.12 -1.54
C CYS A 249 0.95 -7.30 -0.86
N GLY A 250 0.23 -8.09 -0.06
CA GLY A 250 0.76 -9.32 0.53
C GLY A 250 1.09 -10.38 -0.51
N ASP A 251 0.18 -10.61 -1.47
CA ASP A 251 0.39 -11.57 -2.56
C ASP A 251 1.60 -11.19 -3.41
N LEU A 252 1.74 -9.90 -3.77
CA LEU A 252 2.87 -9.39 -4.52
C LEU A 252 4.18 -9.58 -3.74
N GLU A 253 4.21 -9.25 -2.46
CA GLU A 253 5.41 -9.39 -1.63
C GLU A 253 5.90 -10.85 -1.58
N GLN A 254 4.99 -11.81 -1.46
CA GLN A 254 5.31 -13.24 -1.50
C GLN A 254 5.80 -13.69 -2.89
N GLN A 255 5.13 -13.25 -3.95
CA GLN A 255 5.54 -13.57 -5.33
C GLN A 255 6.91 -12.98 -5.66
N LEU A 256 7.17 -11.75 -5.22
CA LEU A 256 8.43 -11.05 -5.39
C LEU A 256 9.56 -11.82 -4.70
N ALA A 257 9.41 -12.18 -3.42
CA ALA A 257 10.39 -12.96 -2.68
C ALA A 257 10.72 -14.30 -3.37
N ASN A 258 9.68 -15.04 -3.79
CA ASN A 258 9.84 -16.34 -4.45
C ASN A 258 10.58 -16.23 -5.79
N ARG A 259 10.22 -15.23 -6.62
CA ARG A 259 10.86 -15.01 -7.93
C ARG A 259 12.29 -14.49 -7.80
N ILE A 260 12.56 -13.62 -6.83
CA ILE A 260 13.92 -13.17 -6.52
C ILE A 260 14.79 -14.37 -6.12
N LEU A 261 14.32 -15.21 -5.20
CA LEU A 261 15.08 -16.37 -4.74
C LEU A 261 15.29 -17.41 -5.84
N SER A 262 14.31 -17.65 -6.71
CA SER A 262 14.44 -18.63 -7.79
C SER A 262 15.45 -18.20 -8.86
N THR A 263 15.56 -16.90 -9.15
CA THR A 263 16.49 -16.38 -10.17
C THR A 263 17.85 -15.98 -9.58
N ALA A 264 17.86 -15.13 -8.55
CA ALA A 264 19.09 -14.59 -7.97
C ALA A 264 19.67 -15.46 -6.85
N GLY A 265 18.93 -16.44 -6.32
CA GLY A 265 19.41 -17.33 -5.26
C GLY A 265 20.64 -18.16 -5.65
N LYS A 266 20.88 -18.39 -6.96
CA LYS A 266 22.09 -19.05 -7.47
C LYS A 266 23.39 -18.33 -7.07
N PHE A 267 23.34 -17.01 -6.86
CA PHE A 267 24.50 -16.22 -6.44
C PHE A 267 24.85 -16.41 -4.95
N LEU A 268 23.91 -16.88 -4.11
CA LEU A 268 24.19 -17.20 -2.70
C LEU A 268 25.06 -18.45 -2.54
N SER A 269 24.80 -19.50 -3.33
CA SER A 269 25.54 -20.76 -3.27
C SER A 269 27.02 -20.62 -3.68
N GLU A 270 27.34 -19.61 -4.47
CA GLU A 270 28.67 -19.36 -5.00
C GLU A 270 29.58 -18.59 -4.02
N SER A 271 28.99 -17.77 -3.13
CA SER A 271 29.71 -16.66 -2.48
C SER A 271 29.56 -16.54 -0.96
N TYR A 272 28.58 -17.17 -0.31
CA TYR A 272 28.24 -16.87 1.09
C TYR A 272 28.37 -18.09 2.03
N ARG A 273 29.43 -18.12 2.86
CA ARG A 273 29.49 -18.88 4.12
C ARG A 273 29.70 -17.87 5.26
N PRO A 274 28.73 -17.67 6.17
CA PRO A 274 28.94 -16.77 7.29
C PRO A 274 29.89 -17.43 8.29
N CYS A 275 30.95 -16.69 8.66
CA CYS A 275 31.98 -17.02 9.65
C CYS A 275 32.99 -18.14 9.30
N SER A 276 34.24 -17.75 9.09
CA SER A 276 35.42 -18.59 9.38
C SER A 276 36.51 -17.73 10.03
N LEU A 277 36.25 -17.32 11.27
CA LEU A 277 37.27 -16.86 12.23
C LEU A 277 37.69 -18.01 13.18
N SER A 278 37.74 -19.25 12.69
CA SER A 278 38.36 -20.36 13.41
C SER A 278 39.18 -21.22 12.44
N GLY A 279 40.48 -21.27 12.69
CA GLY A 279 41.47 -21.98 11.90
C GLY A 279 41.42 -23.51 12.07
N PHE A 280 40.30 -24.15 11.71
CA PHE A 280 40.25 -25.59 11.53
C PHE A 280 39.70 -25.93 10.15
N GLN A 281 40.64 -26.18 9.25
CA GLN A 281 40.43 -26.58 7.88
C GLN A 281 40.30 -28.12 7.82
N GLU A 282 39.09 -28.66 7.90
CA GLU A 282 38.82 -30.01 7.41
C GLU A 282 38.51 -29.94 5.91
N ARG A 283 39.56 -30.14 5.10
CA ARG A 283 39.42 -30.43 3.67
C ARG A 283 38.87 -31.84 3.50
N SER A 284 37.58 -31.97 3.24
CA SER A 284 37.02 -33.19 2.63
C SER A 284 37.50 -33.28 1.17
N PRO A 285 38.16 -34.36 0.73
CA PRO A 285 38.75 -34.44 -0.61
C PRO A 285 37.79 -35.10 -1.59
N GLU A 286 36.58 -34.57 -1.80
CA GLU A 286 35.66 -35.07 -2.82
C GLU A 286 34.80 -33.95 -3.41
N LYS A 287 35.41 -33.09 -4.25
CA LYS A 287 34.68 -32.38 -5.31
C LYS A 287 35.59 -32.26 -6.52
N GLN A 288 35.26 -33.02 -7.57
CA GLN A 288 35.77 -32.82 -8.91
C GLN A 288 35.70 -31.32 -9.23
N SER A 289 36.78 -30.77 -9.79
CA SER A 289 36.85 -29.40 -10.28
C SER A 289 35.74 -29.18 -11.31
N HIS A 290 34.60 -28.65 -10.89
CA HIS A 290 33.58 -28.18 -11.80
C HIS A 290 34.22 -27.07 -12.64
N LEU A 291 34.50 -27.36 -13.91
CA LEU A 291 34.78 -26.35 -14.92
C LEU A 291 33.62 -25.36 -14.88
N LYS A 292 33.84 -24.18 -14.34
CA LYS A 292 32.80 -23.17 -14.22
C LYS A 292 32.54 -22.57 -15.60
N ASN A 293 31.26 -22.48 -15.97
CA ASN A 293 30.83 -22.05 -17.29
C ASN A 293 30.79 -20.51 -17.34
N PRO A 294 31.64 -19.84 -18.15
CA PRO A 294 31.69 -18.38 -18.18
C PRO A 294 30.36 -17.70 -18.58
N TRP A 295 29.48 -18.42 -19.30
CA TRP A 295 28.15 -17.95 -19.66
C TRP A 295 27.21 -17.82 -18.44
N GLN A 296 27.43 -18.63 -17.41
CA GLN A 296 26.61 -18.68 -16.19
C GLN A 296 27.20 -17.83 -15.05
N GLU A 297 28.50 -17.51 -15.13
CA GLU A 297 29.21 -16.68 -14.15
C GLU A 297 29.13 -15.18 -14.43
N TYR A 298 28.55 -14.78 -15.57
CA TYR A 298 28.47 -13.36 -15.93
C TYR A 298 27.68 -12.57 -14.89
N CYS A 299 28.38 -11.75 -14.12
CA CYS A 299 27.81 -10.89 -13.10
C CYS A 299 28.34 -9.46 -13.28
N TYR A 300 27.59 -8.65 -14.03
CA TYR A 300 27.96 -7.25 -14.25
C TYR A 300 28.03 -6.45 -12.94
N LEU A 301 27.14 -6.74 -11.98
CA LEU A 301 27.03 -5.98 -10.73
C LEU A 301 28.25 -6.18 -9.83
N GLN A 302 28.79 -7.40 -9.76
CA GLN A 302 30.01 -7.68 -8.99
C GLN A 302 31.23 -6.96 -9.57
N GLN A 303 31.30 -6.79 -10.88
CA GLN A 303 32.42 -6.14 -11.56
C GLN A 303 32.40 -4.62 -11.41
N GLU A 304 31.23 -4.01 -11.61
CA GLU A 304 31.10 -2.54 -11.67
C GLU A 304 30.77 -1.92 -10.29
N SER A 305 29.96 -2.61 -9.47
CA SER A 305 29.45 -2.09 -8.19
C SER A 305 29.49 -3.15 -7.07
N PRO A 306 30.68 -3.48 -6.51
CA PRO A 306 30.82 -4.50 -5.47
C PRO A 306 29.96 -4.25 -4.21
N ALA A 307 29.73 -2.99 -3.87
CA ALA A 307 28.91 -2.61 -2.71
C ALA A 307 27.42 -2.93 -2.93
N GLU A 308 26.87 -2.65 -4.12
CA GLU A 308 25.49 -2.99 -4.47
C GLU A 308 25.29 -4.50 -4.56
N TYR A 309 26.29 -5.21 -5.08
CA TYR A 309 26.31 -6.67 -5.09
C TYR A 309 26.30 -7.25 -3.65
N ALA A 310 27.09 -6.69 -2.73
CA ALA A 310 27.06 -7.12 -1.33
C ALA A 310 25.68 -6.87 -0.68
N ALA A 311 25.07 -5.71 -0.93
CA ALA A 311 23.72 -5.41 -0.42
C ALA A 311 22.65 -6.36 -0.98
N LEU A 312 22.77 -6.75 -2.25
CA LEU A 312 21.92 -7.79 -2.86
C LEU A 312 22.08 -9.12 -2.14
N LEU A 313 23.32 -9.57 -1.89
CA LEU A 313 23.57 -10.84 -1.19
C LEU A 313 22.99 -10.85 0.22
N GLU A 314 23.11 -9.75 0.98
CA GLU A 314 22.46 -9.61 2.29
C GLU A 314 20.93 -9.70 2.17
N THR A 315 20.34 -9.04 1.17
CA THR A 315 18.90 -9.14 0.90
C THR A 315 18.49 -10.58 0.60
N LEU A 316 19.23 -11.27 -0.27
CA LEU A 316 18.96 -12.68 -0.59
C LEU A 316 19.15 -13.60 0.62
N TYR A 317 20.15 -13.35 1.46
CA TYR A 317 20.40 -14.11 2.67
C TYR A 317 19.24 -13.97 3.66
N THR A 318 18.81 -12.72 3.92
CA THR A 318 17.66 -12.46 4.79
C THR A 318 16.38 -13.07 4.23
N LEU A 319 16.20 -13.08 2.90
CA LEU A 319 15.12 -13.78 2.21
C LEU A 319 15.17 -15.30 2.40
N LYS A 320 16.37 -15.89 2.36
CA LYS A 320 16.53 -17.33 2.57
C LYS A 320 16.29 -17.75 4.03
N GLU A 321 16.72 -16.93 5.00
CA GLU A 321 16.57 -17.26 6.43
C GLU A 321 15.14 -17.10 6.94
N LYS A 322 14.45 -15.99 6.64
CA LYS A 322 13.12 -15.72 7.22
C LYS A 322 11.95 -16.35 6.44
N GLY A 323 12.21 -17.00 5.30
CA GLY A 323 11.24 -17.76 4.48
C GLY A 323 10.02 -16.97 3.95
N THR A 324 8.96 -16.87 4.74
CA THR A 324 7.74 -16.12 4.39
C THR A 324 7.58 -14.86 5.24
N SER A 325 8.41 -14.68 6.27
CA SER A 325 8.38 -13.54 7.21
C SER A 325 9.34 -12.43 6.78
N HIS A 326 9.17 -11.93 5.55
CA HIS A 326 9.96 -10.82 5.00
C HIS A 326 9.16 -9.53 4.93
N ASN A 327 9.89 -8.41 4.85
CA ASN A 327 9.35 -7.05 4.92
C ASN A 327 9.82 -6.18 3.74
N LEU A 328 9.91 -6.77 2.54
CA LEU A 328 10.38 -6.11 1.32
C LEU A 328 9.56 -4.86 0.98
N LEU A 329 8.25 -4.89 1.22
CA LEU A 329 7.29 -3.83 0.92
C LEU A 329 6.68 -3.21 2.18
N SER A 330 7.36 -3.30 3.33
CA SER A 330 6.86 -2.79 4.62
C SER A 330 6.47 -1.31 4.59
N ALA A 331 7.25 -0.47 3.92
CA ALA A 331 6.93 0.95 3.75
C ALA A 331 5.63 1.14 2.96
N SER A 332 5.46 0.43 1.84
CA SER A 332 4.24 0.46 1.02
C SER A 332 3.02 -0.05 1.79
N ARG A 333 3.16 -1.16 2.51
CA ARG A 333 2.10 -1.72 3.37
C ARG A 333 1.64 -0.70 4.40
N SER A 334 2.57 -0.02 5.07
CA SER A 334 2.24 1.03 6.04
C SER A 334 1.49 2.22 5.41
N ALA A 335 1.84 2.58 4.16
CA ALA A 335 1.16 3.64 3.42
C ALA A 335 -0.28 3.24 3.04
N PHE A 336 -0.49 1.98 2.63
CA PHE A 336 -1.83 1.44 2.36
C PHE A 336 -2.68 1.35 3.64
N THR A 337 -2.10 0.96 4.77
CA THR A 337 -2.81 1.01 6.06
C THR A 337 -3.24 2.43 6.42
N ARG A 338 -2.41 3.45 6.10
CA ARG A 338 -2.79 4.86 6.30
C ARG A 338 -3.94 5.29 5.38
N LEU A 339 -3.94 4.87 4.11
CA LEU A 339 -5.08 5.09 3.22
C LEU A 339 -6.36 4.47 3.77
N ASN A 340 -6.26 3.23 4.26
CA ASN A 340 -7.37 2.55 4.90
C ASN A 340 -7.91 3.34 6.11
N GLN A 341 -7.03 3.93 6.92
CA GLN A 341 -7.44 4.82 8.02
C GLN A 341 -8.18 6.08 7.54
N LEU A 342 -7.75 6.69 6.44
CA LEU A 342 -8.47 7.83 5.85
C LEU A 342 -9.86 7.43 5.33
N ALA A 343 -10.00 6.23 4.76
CA ALA A 343 -11.30 5.70 4.33
C ALA A 343 -12.23 5.42 5.53
N HIS A 344 -11.70 4.89 6.63
CA HIS A 344 -12.45 4.73 7.89
C HIS A 344 -12.89 6.07 8.46
N GLN A 345 -12.01 7.08 8.44
CA GLN A 345 -12.37 8.43 8.89
C GLN A 345 -13.46 9.06 8.01
N LEU A 346 -13.39 8.86 6.68
CA LEU A 346 -14.44 9.32 5.75
C LEU A 346 -15.80 8.69 6.08
N ALA A 347 -15.83 7.37 6.30
CA ALA A 347 -17.05 6.65 6.67
C ALA A 347 -17.59 7.14 8.03
N PHE A 348 -16.73 7.26 9.04
CA PHE A 348 -17.12 7.78 10.35
C PHE A 348 -17.70 9.20 10.25
N ASP A 349 -17.01 10.11 9.58
CA ASP A 349 -17.43 11.50 9.44
C ASP A 349 -18.76 11.60 8.66
N SER A 350 -19.00 10.71 7.69
CA SER A 350 -20.25 10.69 6.92
C SER A 350 -21.50 10.46 7.77
N VAL A 351 -21.38 9.66 8.82
CA VAL A 351 -22.47 9.36 9.76
C VAL A 351 -22.48 10.39 10.89
N PHE A 352 -21.31 10.62 11.49
CA PHE A 352 -21.20 11.43 12.70
C PHE A 352 -21.49 12.92 12.47
N LEU A 353 -21.22 13.46 11.27
CA LEU A 353 -21.46 14.86 10.97
C LEU A 353 -22.92 15.27 11.21
N ARG A 354 -23.89 14.39 10.90
CA ARG A 354 -25.32 14.66 11.10
C ARG A 354 -25.69 14.77 12.58
N ILE A 355 -25.20 13.83 13.38
CA ILE A 355 -25.37 13.84 14.83
C ILE A 355 -24.73 15.10 15.41
N LYS A 356 -23.50 15.42 14.99
CA LYS A 356 -22.76 16.59 15.46
C LYS A 356 -23.48 17.90 15.12
N GLN A 357 -24.02 18.04 13.90
CA GLN A 357 -24.80 19.21 13.49
C GLN A 357 -25.98 19.45 14.42
N GLN A 358 -26.76 18.42 14.71
CA GLN A 358 -27.94 18.52 15.57
C GLN A 358 -27.57 18.80 17.03
N LEU A 359 -26.53 18.14 17.55
CA LEU A 359 -26.04 18.40 18.91
C LEU A 359 -25.55 19.83 19.07
N LEU A 360 -24.78 20.38 18.12
CA LEU A 360 -24.24 21.75 18.25
C LEU A 360 -25.31 22.85 18.34
N LEU A 361 -26.55 22.58 17.91
CA LEU A 361 -27.68 23.50 18.07
C LEU A 361 -28.24 23.52 19.50
N VAL A 362 -28.01 22.46 20.29
CA VAL A 362 -28.56 22.30 21.64
C VAL A 362 -28.16 23.47 22.53
N ALA A 363 -26.89 23.87 22.57
CA ALA A 363 -26.45 24.99 23.42
C ALA A 363 -27.08 26.35 23.06
N LYS A 364 -27.69 26.48 21.88
CA LYS A 364 -28.30 27.72 21.36
C LYS A 364 -29.82 27.75 21.47
N MET A 365 -30.47 26.70 21.98
CA MET A 365 -31.92 26.66 22.06
C MET A 365 -32.44 27.64 23.12
N GLU A 366 -33.42 28.47 22.76
CA GLU A 366 -34.04 29.44 23.66
C GLU A 366 -34.89 28.77 24.76
N SER A 367 -35.26 27.49 24.57
CA SER A 367 -36.05 26.69 25.50
C SER A 367 -35.36 26.46 26.86
N TRP A 368 -34.04 26.61 26.96
CA TRP A 368 -33.31 26.40 28.22
C TRP A 368 -33.54 27.52 29.24
N SER A 369 -33.63 28.77 28.75
CA SER A 369 -33.78 29.98 29.57
C SER A 369 -35.19 30.59 29.52
N ALA A 370 -36.06 30.11 28.63
CA ALA A 370 -37.42 30.60 28.52
C ALA A 370 -38.21 30.31 29.81
N SER A 371 -38.40 31.33 30.64
CA SER A 371 -39.39 31.32 31.73
C SER A 371 -40.76 31.28 31.07
N SER A 372 -41.38 30.10 31.01
CA SER A 372 -42.73 30.01 30.47
C SER A 372 -43.66 30.83 31.38
N ALA A 373 -44.31 31.85 30.82
CA ALA A 373 -45.18 32.79 31.56
C ALA A 373 -46.43 32.14 32.19
N GLY A 374 -46.52 30.80 32.22
CA GLY A 374 -47.56 30.00 32.85
C GLY A 374 -47.10 29.17 34.06
N GLU A 375 -45.85 29.29 34.50
CA GLU A 375 -45.21 28.46 35.55
C GLU A 375 -45.77 28.61 36.99
N ILE A 376 -46.81 29.41 37.20
CA ILE A 376 -47.40 29.61 38.54
C ILE A 376 -48.22 28.39 39.01
N LEU A 377 -48.46 27.36 38.17
CA LEU A 377 -49.41 26.27 38.48
C LEU A 377 -48.89 24.82 38.36
N SER A 378 -47.60 24.56 38.09
CA SER A 378 -47.14 23.19 37.73
C SER A 378 -45.84 22.70 38.37
N ASP A 379 -45.47 23.19 39.56
CA ASP A 379 -44.27 22.71 40.25
C ASP A 379 -44.34 21.23 40.70
N ASP A 380 -45.57 20.68 40.82
CA ASP A 380 -45.86 19.33 41.33
C ASP A 380 -46.25 18.28 40.26
N LEU A 381 -46.13 18.57 38.95
CA LEU A 381 -46.40 17.52 37.96
C LEU A 381 -45.28 16.46 37.94
N PRO A 382 -45.61 15.15 37.95
CA PRO A 382 -44.62 14.08 37.89
C PRO A 382 -43.78 14.15 36.59
N ASN A 383 -42.49 13.78 36.68
CA ASN A 383 -41.57 13.67 35.54
C ASN A 383 -42.09 12.74 34.41
N PHE A 384 -43.09 11.89 34.68
CA PHE A 384 -43.76 11.02 33.71
C PHE A 384 -44.52 11.76 32.59
N SER A 385 -44.56 13.09 32.63
CA SER A 385 -45.20 13.93 31.60
C SER A 385 -44.24 14.43 30.52
N LEU A 386 -42.93 14.32 30.72
CA LEU A 386 -41.94 14.85 29.78
C LEU A 386 -41.53 13.78 28.75
N THR A 387 -41.62 14.13 27.48
CA THR A 387 -41.11 13.33 26.36
C THR A 387 -39.74 13.85 25.93
N PRO A 388 -38.85 13.00 25.39
CA PRO A 388 -37.57 13.47 24.84
C PRO A 388 -37.83 14.50 23.74
N LEU A 389 -36.99 15.53 23.69
CA LEU A 389 -37.07 16.54 22.64
C LEU A 389 -36.67 15.97 21.28
N GLU A 390 -37.18 16.59 20.20
CA GLU A 390 -37.00 16.12 18.83
C GLU A 390 -35.52 15.91 18.46
N TYR A 391 -34.64 16.77 18.97
CA TYR A 391 -33.22 16.68 18.64
C TYR A 391 -32.58 15.37 19.11
N ILE A 392 -32.95 14.88 20.30
CA ILE A 392 -32.35 13.68 20.86
C ILE A 392 -33.06 12.43 20.35
N SER A 393 -34.38 12.50 20.11
CA SER A 393 -35.13 11.40 19.51
C SER A 393 -34.66 11.09 18.08
N ASN A 394 -34.39 12.12 17.27
CA ASN A 394 -33.87 11.94 15.91
C ASN A 394 -32.47 11.29 15.92
N ILE A 395 -31.58 11.73 16.83
CA ILE A 395 -30.26 11.11 17.02
C ILE A 395 -30.42 9.64 17.43
N GLY A 396 -31.29 9.35 18.41
CA GLY A 396 -31.52 7.99 18.89
C GLY A 396 -32.02 7.07 17.77
N GLN A 397 -33.02 7.51 17.01
CA GLN A 397 -33.56 6.76 15.88
C GLN A 397 -32.50 6.53 14.78
N TYR A 398 -31.68 7.53 14.50
CA TYR A 398 -30.61 7.44 13.50
C TYR A 398 -29.50 6.45 13.88
N ILE A 399 -29.07 6.46 15.15
CA ILE A 399 -28.08 5.48 15.63
C ILE A 399 -28.69 4.07 15.61
N MET A 400 -29.97 3.93 15.95
CA MET A 400 -30.67 2.64 15.90
C MET A 400 -30.84 2.07 14.49
N SER A 401 -30.81 2.90 13.44
CA SER A 401 -30.89 2.41 12.06
C SER A 401 -29.54 2.05 11.45
N LEU A 402 -28.42 2.50 12.02
CA LEU A 402 -27.07 2.19 11.54
C LEU A 402 -26.79 0.68 11.35
N PRO A 403 -27.18 -0.22 12.29
CA PRO A 403 -26.95 -1.65 12.12
C PRO A 403 -27.50 -2.21 10.79
N LEU A 404 -28.66 -1.73 10.34
CA LEU A 404 -29.29 -2.15 9.07
C LEU A 404 -28.44 -1.78 7.84
N HIS A 405 -27.58 -0.77 7.97
CA HIS A 405 -26.68 -0.32 6.90
C HIS A 405 -25.29 -0.96 6.98
N LEU A 406 -24.92 -1.54 8.13
CA LEU A 406 -23.70 -2.32 8.32
C LEU A 406 -23.89 -3.79 7.96
N GLU A 407 -25.06 -4.36 8.27
CA GLU A 407 -25.38 -5.78 8.07
C GLU A 407 -25.09 -6.30 6.65
N PRO A 408 -25.43 -5.59 5.55
CA PRO A 408 -25.15 -6.07 4.20
C PRO A 408 -23.66 -6.29 3.90
N PHE A 409 -22.79 -5.60 4.63
CA PHE A 409 -21.34 -5.63 4.41
C PHE A 409 -20.61 -6.56 5.36
N VAL A 410 -21.19 -6.84 6.53
CA VAL A 410 -20.64 -7.80 7.51
C VAL A 410 -21.08 -9.22 7.20
N THR A 411 -22.28 -9.40 6.63
CA THR A 411 -22.81 -10.73 6.27
C THR A 411 -22.33 -11.25 4.92
N GLN A 412 -21.89 -10.36 4.04
CA GLN A 412 -21.22 -10.76 2.80
C GLN A 412 -19.79 -11.20 3.14
N GLU A 413 -19.45 -12.45 2.81
CA GLU A 413 -18.09 -13.00 2.98
C GLU A 413 -17.09 -12.35 2.01
N ASP A 414 -16.81 -11.07 2.21
CA ASP A 414 -15.75 -10.35 1.51
C ASP A 414 -14.50 -10.29 2.39
N ALA A 415 -13.58 -11.23 2.13
CA ALA A 415 -12.32 -11.33 2.85
C ALA A 415 -11.45 -10.06 2.74
N ALA A 416 -11.58 -9.29 1.65
CA ALA A 416 -10.85 -8.04 1.50
C ALA A 416 -11.41 -6.97 2.44
N LEU A 417 -12.74 -6.82 2.46
CA LEU A 417 -13.40 -5.90 3.39
C LEU A 417 -13.13 -6.27 4.85
N GLU A 418 -13.23 -7.55 5.21
CA GLU A 418 -12.92 -8.03 6.56
C GLU A 418 -11.49 -7.66 6.97
N LEU A 419 -10.51 -7.92 6.09
CA LEU A 419 -9.12 -7.55 6.30
C LEU A 419 -8.95 -6.04 6.49
N ALA A 420 -9.66 -5.22 5.71
CA ALA A 420 -9.63 -3.76 5.81
C ALA A 420 -10.20 -3.27 7.14
N LEU A 421 -11.34 -3.81 7.57
CA LEU A 421 -12.02 -3.43 8.80
C LEU A 421 -11.14 -3.75 10.02
N HIS A 422 -10.51 -4.91 10.05
CA HIS A 422 -9.58 -5.30 11.12
C HIS A 422 -8.29 -4.47 11.12
N ALA A 423 -7.77 -4.10 9.93
CA ALA A 423 -6.59 -3.26 9.80
C ALA A 423 -6.87 -1.78 10.10
N GLY A 424 -8.14 -1.37 10.08
CA GLY A 424 -8.61 -0.02 10.33
C GLY A 424 -8.57 0.36 11.81
N LYS A 425 -8.52 1.65 12.09
CA LYS A 425 -8.71 2.19 13.45
C LYS A 425 -9.76 3.27 13.40
N LEU A 426 -10.80 3.10 14.20
CA LEU A 426 -11.86 4.09 14.34
C LEU A 426 -11.51 5.17 15.36
N PRO A 427 -12.05 6.39 15.18
CA PRO A 427 -12.07 7.41 16.24
C PRO A 427 -12.78 6.90 17.50
N PHE A 428 -12.50 7.51 18.65
CA PHE A 428 -13.14 7.14 19.92
C PHE A 428 -13.11 5.62 20.22
N PRO A 429 -11.92 4.98 20.26
CA PRO A 429 -11.80 3.59 20.70
C PRO A 429 -12.24 3.46 22.17
N PRO A 430 -12.61 2.26 22.63
CA PRO A 430 -12.90 2.03 24.04
C PRO A 430 -11.70 2.35 24.93
N GLU A 431 -11.95 2.77 26.18
CA GLU A 431 -10.87 3.09 27.12
C GLU A 431 -10.11 1.81 27.51
N PRO A 432 -8.76 1.88 27.65
CA PRO A 432 -7.97 0.72 28.02
C PRO A 432 -8.37 0.22 29.41
N GLY A 433 -8.96 -0.97 29.47
CA GLY A 433 -9.44 -1.61 30.71
C GLY A 433 -10.96 -1.77 30.80
N ASP A 434 -11.73 -1.25 29.85
CA ASP A 434 -13.14 -1.61 29.72
C ASP A 434 -13.24 -3.01 29.08
N GLU A 435 -13.89 -3.95 29.77
CA GLU A 435 -14.31 -5.23 29.17
C GLU A 435 -15.51 -4.93 28.27
N VAL A 436 -15.25 -4.67 26.98
CA VAL A 436 -16.32 -4.37 26.01
C VAL A 436 -16.53 -5.57 25.10
N PRO A 437 -17.69 -6.26 25.16
CA PRO A 437 -18.04 -7.34 24.24
C PRO A 437 -18.08 -6.91 22.77
N GLU A 438 -18.18 -5.59 22.51
CA GLU A 438 -18.20 -4.94 21.21
C GLU A 438 -16.95 -5.20 20.34
N LEU A 439 -15.88 -5.76 20.91
CA LEU A 439 -14.62 -6.01 20.20
C LEU A 439 -14.63 -7.29 19.36
N ASP A 440 -15.60 -8.19 19.58
CA ASP A 440 -15.68 -9.47 18.86
C ASP A 440 -16.41 -9.35 17.51
N ASN A 441 -17.21 -8.30 17.31
CA ASN A 441 -17.99 -8.07 16.09
C ASN A 441 -17.74 -6.66 15.52
N MET A 442 -17.39 -6.58 14.24
CA MET A 442 -17.04 -5.32 13.58
C MET A 442 -18.19 -4.32 13.55
N ALA A 443 -19.44 -4.79 13.42
CA ALA A 443 -20.60 -3.91 13.46
C ALA A 443 -20.72 -3.22 14.83
N ASP A 444 -20.51 -3.99 15.90
CA ASP A 444 -20.58 -3.50 17.28
C ASP A 444 -19.44 -2.54 17.59
N TYR A 445 -18.23 -2.79 17.04
CA TYR A 445 -17.10 -1.87 17.16
C TYR A 445 -17.37 -0.51 16.49
N TRP A 446 -17.96 -0.51 15.29
CA TRP A 446 -18.38 0.71 14.58
C TRP A 446 -19.47 1.47 15.34
N LEU A 447 -20.49 0.73 15.81
CA LEU A 447 -21.59 1.29 16.56
C LEU A 447 -21.12 1.91 17.88
N GLY A 448 -20.24 1.20 18.62
CA GLY A 448 -19.64 1.69 19.85
C GLY A 448 -18.80 2.95 19.65
N SER A 449 -18.02 3.02 18.56
CA SER A 449 -17.23 4.23 18.22
C SER A 449 -18.14 5.45 18.02
N LEU A 450 -19.23 5.29 17.26
CA LEU A 450 -20.18 6.37 17.01
C LEU A 450 -20.96 6.76 18.28
N ALA A 451 -21.38 5.79 19.07
CA ALA A 451 -22.06 6.00 20.35
C ALA A 451 -21.18 6.80 21.32
N ARG A 452 -19.91 6.42 21.48
CA ARG A 452 -18.95 7.15 22.32
C ARG A 452 -18.75 8.58 21.84
N ALA A 453 -18.57 8.79 20.53
CA ALA A 453 -18.46 10.13 19.95
C ALA A 453 -19.70 11.00 20.21
N THR A 454 -20.89 10.40 20.08
CA THR A 454 -22.18 11.04 20.32
C THR A 454 -22.32 11.47 21.78
N MET A 455 -22.10 10.54 22.72
CA MET A 455 -22.20 10.82 24.15
C MET A 455 -21.19 11.86 24.60
N GLN A 456 -19.94 11.77 24.13
CA GLN A 456 -18.91 12.76 24.44
C GLN A 456 -19.30 14.15 23.95
N THR A 457 -19.69 14.26 22.67
CA THR A 457 -20.09 15.53 22.08
C THR A 457 -21.33 16.11 22.75
N TYR A 458 -22.29 15.26 23.11
CA TYR A 458 -23.49 15.72 23.82
C TYR A 458 -23.15 16.29 25.20
N CYS A 459 -22.30 15.60 25.98
CA CYS A 459 -21.80 16.13 27.25
C CYS A 459 -21.07 17.47 27.06
N GLU A 460 -20.20 17.57 26.05
CA GLU A 460 -19.48 18.81 25.76
C GLU A 460 -20.41 19.97 25.40
N VAL A 461 -21.49 19.72 24.65
CA VAL A 461 -22.47 20.75 24.30
C VAL A 461 -23.36 21.12 25.47
N ILE A 462 -23.77 20.17 26.31
CA ILE A 462 -24.55 20.46 27.53
C ILE A 462 -23.82 21.49 28.39
N LEU A 463 -22.51 21.32 28.58
CA LEU A 463 -21.70 22.23 29.40
C LEU A 463 -21.49 23.63 28.79
N GLN A 464 -21.96 23.85 27.56
CA GLN A 464 -21.98 25.15 26.88
C GLN A 464 -23.32 25.88 27.03
N ILE A 465 -24.37 25.23 27.53
CA ILE A 465 -25.65 25.89 27.84
C ILE A 465 -25.39 26.93 28.95
N PRO A 466 -25.73 28.21 28.75
CA PRO A 466 -25.41 29.26 29.74
C PRO A 466 -26.15 29.08 31.07
N GLU A 467 -27.46 28.83 30.99
CA GLU A 467 -28.35 28.74 32.14
C GLU A 467 -29.53 27.81 31.82
N VAL A 468 -30.02 27.09 32.82
CA VAL A 468 -31.20 26.22 32.72
C VAL A 468 -32.20 26.52 33.84
N THR A 469 -33.46 26.68 33.48
CA THR A 469 -34.60 26.73 34.44
C THR A 469 -34.82 25.38 35.15
N PRO A 470 -35.59 25.33 36.25
CA PRO A 470 -35.96 24.07 36.90
C PRO A 470 -36.69 23.10 35.96
N HIS A 471 -37.60 23.62 35.12
CA HIS A 471 -38.31 22.82 34.13
C HIS A 471 -37.36 22.27 33.06
N SER A 472 -36.50 23.11 32.48
CA SER A 472 -35.57 22.69 31.43
C SER A 472 -34.44 21.80 31.96
N THR A 473 -34.09 21.91 33.25
CA THR A 473 -33.22 20.93 33.95
C THR A 473 -33.86 19.54 33.97
N LYS A 474 -35.16 19.44 34.29
CA LYS A 474 -35.90 18.17 34.23
C LYS A 474 -35.96 17.64 32.79
N GLN A 475 -36.21 18.51 31.80
CA GLN A 475 -36.23 18.14 30.39
C GLN A 475 -34.88 17.59 29.92
N LEU A 476 -33.77 18.26 30.24
CA LEU A 476 -32.45 17.80 29.86
C LEU A 476 -32.08 16.45 30.49
N ALA A 477 -32.51 16.21 31.74
CA ALA A 477 -32.37 14.91 32.37
C ALA A 477 -33.19 13.82 31.64
N THR A 478 -34.41 14.12 31.21
CA THR A 478 -35.24 13.22 30.39
C THR A 478 -34.57 12.91 29.05
N ASP A 479 -33.99 13.91 28.39
CA ASP A 479 -33.29 13.74 27.11
C ASP A 479 -32.04 12.85 27.26
N ILE A 480 -31.27 13.02 28.35
CA ILE A 480 -30.13 12.15 28.69
C ILE A 480 -30.59 10.71 28.95
N ASP A 481 -31.66 10.51 29.72
CA ASP A 481 -32.20 9.19 30.01
C ASP A 481 -32.64 8.47 28.74
N TYR A 482 -33.27 9.20 27.81
CA TYR A 482 -33.61 8.64 26.50
C TYR A 482 -32.38 8.14 25.76
N LEU A 483 -31.31 8.95 25.65
CA LEU A 483 -30.08 8.52 24.98
C LEU A 483 -29.45 7.30 25.66
N ILE A 484 -29.42 7.27 27.00
CA ILE A 484 -28.94 6.11 27.78
C ILE A 484 -29.73 4.85 27.41
N ASN A 485 -31.06 4.94 27.39
CA ASN A 485 -31.92 3.81 27.01
C ASN A 485 -31.66 3.36 25.56
N VAL A 486 -31.34 4.27 24.64
CA VAL A 486 -30.95 3.90 23.27
C VAL A 486 -29.63 3.13 23.25
N MET A 487 -28.62 3.56 24.02
CA MET A 487 -27.36 2.82 24.12
C MET A 487 -27.59 1.42 24.70
N ASP A 488 -28.37 1.31 25.78
CA ASP A 488 -28.69 0.05 26.42
C ASP A 488 -29.46 -0.89 25.47
N ALA A 489 -30.40 -0.37 24.68
CA ALA A 489 -31.14 -1.14 23.68
C ALA A 489 -30.25 -1.70 22.56
N LEU A 490 -29.14 -1.01 22.28
CA LEU A 490 -28.12 -1.44 21.32
C LEU A 490 -27.04 -2.33 21.96
N GLY A 491 -27.14 -2.64 23.25
CA GLY A 491 -26.16 -3.44 23.99
C GLY A 491 -24.85 -2.69 24.30
N LEU A 492 -24.84 -1.36 24.17
CA LEU A 492 -23.67 -0.51 24.38
C LEU A 492 -23.68 0.07 25.79
N GLN A 493 -22.49 0.30 26.37
CA GLN A 493 -22.39 0.89 27.70
C GLN A 493 -22.43 2.42 27.66
N PRO A 494 -23.34 3.08 28.41
CA PRO A 494 -23.35 4.54 28.50
C PRO A 494 -22.09 5.05 29.22
N SER A 495 -21.49 6.14 28.72
CA SER A 495 -20.28 6.70 29.33
C SER A 495 -20.51 7.19 30.76
N LYS A 496 -19.51 7.01 31.63
CA LYS A 496 -19.54 7.51 33.03
C LYS A 496 -19.83 9.00 33.09
N THR A 497 -19.30 9.79 32.15
CA THR A 497 -19.53 11.24 32.09
C THR A 497 -20.99 11.58 31.82
N LEU A 498 -21.66 10.86 30.90
CA LEU A 498 -23.08 11.06 30.61
C LEU A 498 -23.94 10.70 31.83
N GLN A 499 -23.68 9.55 32.46
CA GLN A 499 -24.38 9.10 33.67
C GLN A 499 -24.21 10.09 34.83
N ASN A 500 -22.99 10.59 35.03
CA ASN A 500 -22.69 11.60 36.06
C ASN A 500 -23.43 12.92 35.78
N THR A 501 -23.47 13.35 34.52
CA THR A 501 -24.18 14.57 34.09
C THR A 501 -25.67 14.45 34.39
N GLY A 502 -26.30 13.34 33.99
CA GLY A 502 -27.72 13.07 34.30
C GLY A 502 -27.99 13.02 35.80
N SER A 503 -27.13 12.36 36.58
CA SER A 503 -27.25 12.27 38.04
C SER A 503 -27.18 13.64 38.73
N LEU A 504 -26.25 14.49 38.31
CA LEU A 504 -26.11 15.86 38.82
C LEU A 504 -27.30 16.73 38.44
N LEU A 505 -27.87 16.61 37.24
CA LEU A 505 -29.07 17.35 36.83
C LEU A 505 -30.31 16.93 37.65
N LYS A 506 -30.46 15.63 37.94
CA LYS A 506 -31.57 15.09 38.75
C LYS A 506 -31.47 15.41 40.24
N THR A 507 -30.29 15.79 40.74
CA THR A 507 -30.08 16.05 42.16
C THR A 507 -30.86 17.30 42.59
N LYS A 508 -31.58 17.22 43.71
CA LYS A 508 -32.33 18.36 44.26
C LYS A 508 -31.37 19.49 44.67
N PRO A 509 -31.77 20.77 44.55
CA PRO A 509 -30.93 21.92 44.94
C PRO A 509 -30.37 21.81 46.37
N GLU A 510 -31.19 21.37 47.33
CA GLU A 510 -30.84 21.27 48.75
C GLU A 510 -29.74 20.21 48.99
N ASP A 511 -29.79 19.09 48.27
CA ASP A 511 -28.86 17.97 48.42
C ASP A 511 -27.61 18.10 47.54
N TYR A 512 -27.59 19.09 46.63
CA TYR A 512 -26.60 19.19 45.55
C TYR A 512 -25.18 19.22 46.08
N LYS A 513 -24.91 20.07 47.08
CA LYS A 513 -23.57 20.23 47.66
C LYS A 513 -23.00 18.95 48.27
N GLN A 514 -23.87 18.10 48.82
CA GLN A 514 -23.46 16.82 49.40
C GLN A 514 -23.26 15.77 48.31
N ALA A 515 -24.21 15.61 47.39
CA ALA A 515 -24.16 14.62 46.32
C ALA A 515 -23.01 14.90 45.33
N ALA A 516 -22.77 16.17 44.99
CA ALA A 516 -21.73 16.62 44.06
C ALA A 516 -20.30 16.20 44.46
N ARG A 517 -20.06 15.87 45.74
CA ARG A 517 -18.74 15.40 46.23
C ARG A 517 -18.31 14.06 45.62
N ASN A 518 -19.26 13.26 45.17
CA ASN A 518 -19.01 11.94 44.58
C ASN A 518 -18.70 12.02 43.08
N PHE A 519 -18.75 13.21 42.48
CA PHE A 519 -18.59 13.43 41.04
C PHE A 519 -17.34 14.27 40.73
N PRO A 520 -16.83 14.25 39.48
CA PRO A 520 -15.72 15.09 39.08
C PRO A 520 -15.99 16.57 39.34
N ARG A 521 -15.12 17.22 40.14
CA ARG A 521 -15.33 18.60 40.61
C ARG A 521 -15.60 19.62 39.50
N ARG A 522 -14.90 19.51 38.36
CA ARG A 522 -15.12 20.41 37.20
C ARG A 522 -16.53 20.29 36.63
N LEU A 523 -17.04 19.07 36.50
CA LEU A 523 -18.38 18.80 36.01
C LEU A 523 -19.44 19.33 36.98
N ALA A 524 -19.29 19.03 38.28
CA ALA A 524 -20.18 19.51 39.33
C ALA A 524 -20.21 21.05 39.41
N CYS A 525 -19.06 21.73 39.38
CA CYS A 525 -19.01 23.20 39.34
C CYS A 525 -19.78 23.78 38.14
N LYS A 526 -19.62 23.19 36.96
CA LYS A 526 -20.26 23.68 35.74
C LYS A 526 -21.78 23.49 35.78
N ILE A 527 -22.24 22.31 36.19
CA ILE A 527 -23.68 22.03 36.31
C ILE A 527 -24.33 22.88 37.41
N ALA A 528 -23.64 23.12 38.53
CA ALA A 528 -24.12 24.06 39.56
C ALA A 528 -24.31 25.47 39.01
N ALA A 529 -23.30 25.98 38.28
CA ALA A 529 -23.37 27.30 37.66
C ALA A 529 -24.51 27.40 36.64
N MET A 530 -24.66 26.40 35.77
CA MET A 530 -25.77 26.34 34.80
C MET A 530 -27.15 26.37 35.47
N ARG A 531 -27.28 25.75 36.65
CA ARG A 531 -28.54 25.67 37.42
C ARG A 531 -28.73 26.82 38.41
N ALA A 532 -27.83 27.81 38.42
CA ALA A 532 -27.80 28.90 39.40
C ALA A 532 -27.82 28.43 40.87
N LEU A 533 -27.06 27.37 41.20
CA LEU A 533 -26.94 26.82 42.56
C LEU A 533 -25.72 27.35 43.31
N ASP A 534 -25.85 27.58 44.61
CA ASP A 534 -24.74 27.90 45.51
C ASP A 534 -23.89 26.63 45.81
N TYR A 535 -22.77 26.47 45.10
CA TYR A 535 -21.86 25.31 45.20
C TYR A 535 -20.50 25.63 45.83
#